data_AF-A0A850VNC4-F1
#
_entry.id   AF-A0A850VNC4-F1
#
_cell.length_a   1.000
_cell.length_b   1.000
_cell.length_c   1.000
_cell.angle_alpha   90.00
_cell.angle_beta   90.00
_cell.angle_gamma   90.00
#
_symmetry.space_group_name_H-M   'P 1'
#
loop_
_entity.id
_entity.type
_entity.pdbx_description
1 polymer ?
#
loop_
_entity_poly.entity_id
_entity_poly.type
_entity_poly.pdbx_seq_one_letter_code
_entity_poly.pdbx_strand_id
1 'polypeptide(L)'
;QTLVNLLSARDSNVLLGALLALTSLAESPECREKISELTIVENLLVILHEYDLLSKRLTAELLRLLCAEPQVKEQVKMYEGVPVLLGLLHSDHISLLWSIVWILVQVCEDPETSVEIRIWGGIKQLLHILQGERNLVSDRSSVGSANTAGRIQHLHWSDDLSPDEMQENTFSLQAACCAAITELVLNETNAYQVVQANGIYTIARLILPNKERNAEKANLLQCYAFRALRFLFSMERNRHIFKRLFPTDLFEIFIDVGHYVRDISAYEELVSKLNLLKEDELKQIAESIESMNQSKAPTKLIGNYAILEHLGSGAFGSVYKVRKHNGQNLLAIKEVNLHNPAFGKDKKDRDSSVKNIVSELTIVKEQLYHPNVVRYYRTFLENDRLYIVMELIEGVPLGEHFHSLKQKKQQFTEERIWHIFIQLCLALRYLHKEKRIVHRDLTPNNVMLGDKDKVTITDFGLAKQKQENSKLASVVGTILYSCPEVVKSEPYGEKADVWAAGCILYQMATLNPPFYSTNMLSLATKIVGAVYEPVPEGLYSEKVPFTIKRCLTPDAEARPDIVEVSSLLSDVMMKYLDVLSTSHLTLEKKLDRERRRTQKYFMEANRNAVTYHHQLSLLSQ
;
A
#
# COMPACT_ATOMS: atom_id res chain seq x y z
N GLN A 1 -29.93 -10.67 30.61
CA GLN A 1 -31.13 -9.94 30.15
C GLN A 1 -31.46 -8.72 31.01
N THR A 2 -31.79 -8.85 32.31
CA THR A 2 -32.28 -7.71 33.12
C THR A 2 -31.34 -6.50 33.11
N LEU A 3 -30.04 -6.73 33.31
CA LEU A 3 -29.03 -5.65 33.25
C LEU A 3 -28.95 -4.99 31.86
N VAL A 4 -29.10 -5.76 30.78
CA VAL A 4 -29.12 -5.22 29.41
C VAL A 4 -30.32 -4.32 29.18
N ASN A 5 -31.50 -4.71 29.69
CA ASN A 5 -32.69 -3.86 29.60
C ASN A 5 -32.51 -2.53 30.35
N LEU A 6 -31.74 -2.52 31.45
CA LEU A 6 -31.44 -1.32 32.23
C LEU A 6 -30.51 -0.34 31.50
N LEU A 7 -29.88 -0.71 30.39
CA LEU A 7 -29.10 0.23 29.56
C LEU A 7 -29.98 1.32 28.92
N SER A 8 -31.29 1.08 28.80
CA SER A 8 -32.26 2.06 28.32
C SER A 8 -32.76 3.01 29.43
N ALA A 9 -32.26 2.88 30.66
CA ALA A 9 -32.69 3.69 31.79
C ALA A 9 -32.28 5.16 31.60
N ARG A 10 -33.21 6.07 31.91
CA ARG A 10 -32.95 7.53 31.93
C ARG A 10 -32.23 7.98 33.20
N ASP A 11 -32.30 7.19 34.27
CA ASP A 11 -31.59 7.48 35.52
C ASP A 11 -30.10 7.16 35.36
N SER A 12 -29.25 8.18 35.54
CA SER A 12 -27.81 8.06 35.37
C SER A 12 -27.18 7.04 36.30
N ASN A 13 -27.63 6.92 37.55
CA ASN A 13 -27.05 5.97 38.50
C ASN A 13 -27.43 4.54 38.15
N VAL A 14 -28.67 4.32 37.70
CA VAL A 14 -29.13 3.00 37.23
C VAL A 14 -28.34 2.58 35.99
N LEU A 15 -28.17 3.48 35.03
CA LEU A 15 -27.37 3.22 33.82
C LEU A 15 -25.92 2.88 34.17
N LEU A 16 -25.26 3.70 34.99
CA LEU A 16 -23.88 3.50 35.41
C LEU A 16 -23.72 2.17 36.18
N GLY A 17 -24.65 1.85 37.08
CA GLY A 17 -24.67 0.59 37.80
C GLY A 17 -24.84 -0.62 36.87
N ALA A 18 -25.69 -0.51 35.85
CA ALA A 18 -25.88 -1.55 34.85
C ALA A 18 -24.61 -1.75 33.99
N LEU A 19 -23.97 -0.68 33.54
CA LEU A 19 -22.72 -0.72 32.78
C LEU A 19 -21.60 -1.37 33.59
N LEU A 20 -21.41 -0.99 34.86
CA LEU A 20 -20.40 -1.58 35.74
C LEU A 20 -20.65 -3.07 35.99
N ALA A 21 -21.89 -3.45 36.29
CA ALA A 21 -22.25 -4.85 36.52
C ALA A 21 -22.04 -5.70 35.26
N LEU A 22 -22.45 -5.21 34.08
CA LEU A 22 -22.23 -5.90 32.81
C LEU A 22 -20.75 -6.01 32.47
N THR A 23 -19.96 -4.97 32.73
CA THR A 23 -18.51 -4.99 32.49
C THR A 23 -17.83 -6.06 33.32
N SER A 24 -18.13 -6.11 34.63
CA SER A 24 -17.59 -7.14 35.52
C SER A 24 -18.01 -8.55 35.12
N LEU A 25 -19.25 -8.74 34.65
CA LEU A 25 -19.70 -10.03 34.13
C LEU A 25 -18.96 -10.40 32.83
N ALA A 26 -18.73 -9.44 31.93
CA ALA A 26 -18.07 -9.68 30.64
C ALA A 26 -16.58 -10.06 30.76
N GLU A 27 -15.96 -9.95 31.94
CA GLU A 27 -14.62 -10.48 32.21
C GLU A 27 -14.58 -12.01 32.22
N SER A 28 -15.69 -12.68 32.60
CA SER A 28 -15.84 -14.14 32.50
C SER A 28 -16.23 -14.53 31.07
N PRO A 29 -15.50 -15.45 30.40
CA PRO A 29 -15.83 -15.92 29.06
C PRO A 29 -17.26 -16.45 28.93
N GLU A 30 -17.74 -17.23 29.91
CA GLU A 30 -19.08 -17.83 29.89
C GLU A 30 -20.19 -16.78 30.01
N CYS A 31 -19.95 -15.75 30.82
CA CYS A 31 -20.91 -14.65 30.97
C CYS A 31 -20.89 -13.74 29.74
N ARG A 32 -19.71 -13.48 29.18
CA ARG A 32 -19.54 -12.71 27.95
C ARG A 32 -20.27 -13.33 26.77
N GLU A 33 -20.13 -14.64 26.56
CA GLU A 33 -20.86 -15.38 25.52
C GLU A 33 -22.37 -15.19 25.66
N LYS A 34 -22.92 -15.37 26.87
CA LYS A 34 -24.35 -15.16 27.14
C LYS A 34 -24.82 -13.71 26.96
N ILE A 35 -23.96 -12.73 27.23
CA ILE A 35 -24.29 -11.33 26.98
C ILE A 35 -24.28 -11.05 25.46
N SER A 36 -23.36 -11.67 24.71
CA SER A 36 -23.22 -11.48 23.26
C SER A 36 -24.40 -12.00 22.43
N GLU A 37 -25.15 -12.99 22.95
CA GLU A 37 -26.39 -13.50 22.37
C GLU A 37 -27.53 -12.46 22.36
N LEU A 38 -27.40 -11.40 23.16
CA LEU A 38 -28.41 -10.35 23.30
C LEU A 38 -28.17 -9.20 22.33
N THR A 39 -29.23 -8.50 21.93
CA THR A 39 -29.17 -7.27 21.14
C THR A 39 -28.75 -6.09 22.02
N ILE A 40 -27.47 -6.07 22.39
CA ILE A 40 -26.90 -5.09 23.32
C ILE A 40 -26.26 -3.90 22.60
N VAL A 41 -25.69 -4.12 21.41
CA VAL A 41 -24.83 -3.13 20.73
C VAL A 41 -25.57 -1.85 20.36
N GLU A 42 -26.82 -1.93 19.93
CA GLU A 42 -27.63 -0.74 19.61
C GLU A 42 -27.69 0.23 20.80
N ASN A 43 -28.00 -0.28 22.00
CA ASN A 43 -28.03 0.53 23.22
C ASN A 43 -26.65 1.12 23.54
N LEU A 44 -25.58 0.32 23.41
CA LEU A 44 -24.21 0.78 23.66
C LEU A 44 -23.81 1.89 22.68
N LEU A 45 -24.16 1.78 21.40
CA LEU A 45 -23.87 2.81 20.40
C LEU A 45 -24.61 4.13 20.68
N VAL A 46 -25.87 4.06 21.14
CA VAL A 46 -26.63 5.25 21.57
C VAL A 46 -25.94 5.93 22.76
N ILE A 47 -25.50 5.16 23.76
CA ILE A 47 -24.79 5.70 24.92
C ILE A 47 -23.45 6.32 24.49
N LEU A 48 -22.72 5.66 23.60
CA LEU A 48 -21.46 6.15 23.02
C LEU A 48 -21.63 7.44 22.22
N HIS A 49 -22.81 7.69 21.64
CA HIS A 49 -23.07 8.89 20.86
C HIS A 49 -23.55 10.05 21.76
N GLU A 50 -24.57 9.82 22.58
CA GLU A 50 -25.39 10.89 23.17
C GLU A 50 -25.04 11.24 24.62
N TYR A 51 -24.40 10.34 25.37
CA TYR A 51 -24.25 10.49 26.82
C TYR A 51 -22.94 11.21 27.20
N ASP A 52 -22.79 11.46 28.50
CA ASP A 52 -21.62 12.11 29.10
C ASP A 52 -20.35 11.22 29.01
N LEU A 53 -19.19 11.83 29.31
CA LEU A 53 -17.89 11.17 29.15
C LEU A 53 -17.72 9.92 30.02
N LEU A 54 -18.27 9.89 31.24
CA LEU A 54 -18.14 8.74 32.13
C LEU A 54 -18.95 7.55 31.58
N SER A 55 -20.19 7.80 31.17
CA SER A 55 -21.03 6.80 30.52
C SER A 55 -20.37 6.26 29.24
N LYS A 56 -19.79 7.14 28.42
CA LYS A 56 -19.03 6.76 27.21
C LYS A 56 -17.84 5.86 27.53
N ARG A 57 -17.05 6.18 28.57
CA ARG A 57 -15.89 5.37 28.99
C ARG A 57 -16.29 3.96 29.43
N LEU A 58 -17.28 3.84 30.31
CA LEU A 58 -17.75 2.55 30.79
C LEU A 58 -18.37 1.71 29.66
N THR A 59 -19.10 2.36 28.76
CA THR A 59 -19.69 1.70 27.59
C THR A 59 -18.65 1.21 26.60
N ALA A 60 -17.62 2.02 26.32
CA ALA A 60 -16.50 1.62 25.46
C ALA A 60 -15.73 0.44 26.06
N GLU A 61 -15.55 0.41 27.38
CA GLU A 61 -14.89 -0.70 28.06
C GLU A 61 -15.71 -2.00 27.99
N LEU A 62 -17.01 -1.92 28.25
CA LEU A 62 -17.92 -3.05 28.07
C LEU A 62 -17.89 -3.57 26.62
N LEU A 63 -18.05 -2.67 25.64
CA LEU A 63 -18.07 -3.04 24.22
C LEU A 63 -16.74 -3.67 23.80
N ARG A 64 -15.59 -3.17 24.29
CA ARG A 64 -14.26 -3.73 24.03
C ARG A 64 -14.14 -5.19 24.49
N LEU A 65 -14.69 -5.53 25.65
CA LEU A 65 -14.72 -6.91 26.14
C LEU A 65 -15.62 -7.78 25.28
N LEU A 66 -16.83 -7.28 24.97
CA LEU A 66 -17.85 -8.01 24.22
C LEU A 66 -17.45 -8.26 22.75
N CYS A 67 -16.70 -7.35 22.12
CA CYS A 67 -16.25 -7.49 20.72
C CYS A 67 -15.34 -8.69 20.48
N ALA A 68 -14.85 -9.38 21.52
CA ALA A 68 -14.16 -10.65 21.38
C ALA A 68 -15.08 -11.73 20.75
N GLU A 69 -16.39 -11.60 20.94
CA GLU A 69 -17.39 -12.52 20.43
C GLU A 69 -17.85 -12.13 19.00
N PRO A 70 -17.87 -13.07 18.04
CA PRO A 70 -18.24 -12.78 16.64
C PRO A 70 -19.63 -12.15 16.48
N GLN A 71 -20.59 -12.53 17.34
CA GLN A 71 -21.96 -12.02 17.32
C GLN A 71 -22.00 -10.51 17.56
N VAL A 72 -21.12 -9.99 18.43
CA VAL A 72 -21.06 -8.56 18.75
C VAL A 72 -20.43 -7.78 17.61
N LYS A 73 -19.40 -8.34 16.94
CA LYS A 73 -18.80 -7.73 15.74
C LYS A 73 -19.84 -7.57 14.63
N GLU A 74 -20.67 -8.60 14.40
CA GLU A 74 -21.75 -8.54 13.41
C GLU A 74 -22.82 -7.51 13.80
N GLN A 75 -23.17 -7.40 15.08
CA GLN A 75 -24.08 -6.35 15.54
C GLN A 75 -23.50 -4.94 15.33
N VAL A 76 -22.20 -4.71 15.61
CA VAL A 76 -21.53 -3.42 15.36
C VAL A 76 -21.66 -3.03 13.89
N LYS A 77 -21.50 -4.00 12.98
CA LYS A 77 -21.69 -3.78 11.55
C LYS A 77 -23.15 -3.50 11.18
N MET A 78 -24.09 -4.30 11.70
CA MET A 78 -25.52 -4.17 11.43
C MET A 78 -26.08 -2.81 11.87
N TYR A 79 -25.60 -2.26 12.99
CA TYR A 79 -26.05 -0.99 13.56
C TYR A 79 -25.17 0.21 13.18
N GLU A 80 -24.37 0.12 12.11
CA GLU A 80 -23.53 1.22 11.62
C GLU A 80 -22.61 1.81 12.71
N GLY A 81 -22.00 0.94 13.53
CA GLY A 81 -21.19 1.37 14.68
C GLY A 81 -19.84 2.00 14.30
N VAL A 82 -19.30 1.72 13.12
CA VAL A 82 -17.98 2.23 12.68
C VAL A 82 -17.93 3.77 12.67
N PRO A 83 -18.88 4.50 12.04
CA PRO A 83 -18.95 5.96 12.14
C PRO A 83 -18.95 6.50 13.57
N VAL A 84 -19.71 5.88 14.48
CA VAL A 84 -19.81 6.29 15.89
C VAL A 84 -18.47 6.13 16.59
N LEU A 85 -17.82 4.97 16.43
CA LEU A 85 -16.51 4.68 17.00
C LEU A 85 -15.44 5.65 16.48
N LEU A 86 -15.42 5.92 15.17
CA LEU A 86 -14.48 6.87 14.58
C LEU A 86 -14.74 8.31 15.03
N GLY A 87 -16.00 8.70 15.24
CA GLY A 87 -16.34 10.01 15.80
C GLY A 87 -15.67 10.26 17.16
N LEU A 88 -15.55 9.21 17.99
CA LEU A 88 -14.95 9.27 19.32
C LEU A 88 -13.42 9.36 19.33
N LEU A 89 -12.73 9.12 18.20
CA LEU A 89 -11.28 9.30 18.09
C LEU A 89 -10.84 10.78 18.18
N HIS A 90 -11.78 11.72 18.19
CA HIS A 90 -11.52 13.14 18.44
C HIS A 90 -11.50 13.51 19.93
N SER A 91 -11.82 12.57 20.83
CA SER A 91 -11.71 12.78 22.27
C SER A 91 -10.26 13.04 22.69
N ASP A 92 -10.08 13.81 23.77
CA ASP A 92 -8.78 14.02 24.41
C ASP A 92 -8.53 13.02 25.55
N HIS A 93 -9.51 12.17 25.89
CA HIS A 93 -9.41 11.25 27.04
C HIS A 93 -8.74 9.92 26.68
N ILE A 94 -7.57 9.63 27.26
CA ILE A 94 -6.72 8.49 26.87
C ILE A 94 -7.44 7.14 27.00
N SER A 95 -8.10 6.87 28.13
CA SER A 95 -8.72 5.55 28.33
C SER A 95 -9.90 5.30 27.40
N LEU A 96 -10.67 6.34 27.05
CA LEU A 96 -11.73 6.22 26.05
C LEU A 96 -11.12 5.90 24.68
N LEU A 97 -10.11 6.67 24.26
CA LEU A 97 -9.40 6.42 23.01
C LEU A 97 -8.84 5.00 22.97
N TRP A 98 -8.22 4.54 24.05
CA TRP A 98 -7.64 3.21 24.14
C TRP A 98 -8.70 2.12 23.94
N SER A 99 -9.84 2.20 24.63
CA SER A 99 -10.91 1.21 24.47
C SER A 99 -11.52 1.25 23.07
N ILE A 100 -11.74 2.44 22.50
CA ILE A 100 -12.24 2.61 21.12
C ILE A 100 -11.28 2.03 20.10
N VAL A 101 -9.98 2.29 20.22
CA VAL A 101 -8.97 1.75 19.30
C VAL A 101 -8.92 0.21 19.38
N TRP A 102 -9.03 -0.38 20.57
CA TRP A 102 -9.10 -1.85 20.71
C TRP A 102 -10.38 -2.45 20.15
N ILE A 103 -11.51 -1.76 20.22
CA ILE A 103 -12.72 -2.17 19.49
C ILE A 103 -12.41 -2.19 17.99
N LEU A 104 -11.79 -1.12 17.45
CA LEU A 104 -11.41 -1.03 16.04
C LEU A 104 -10.46 -2.16 15.61
N VAL A 105 -9.46 -2.52 16.43
CA VAL A 105 -8.59 -3.69 16.20
C VAL A 105 -9.41 -4.95 15.94
N GLN A 106 -10.40 -5.22 16.79
CA GLN A 106 -11.18 -6.46 16.74
C GLN A 106 -12.17 -6.50 15.58
N VAL A 107 -12.79 -5.37 15.22
CA VAL A 107 -13.77 -5.32 14.13
C VAL A 107 -13.12 -5.21 12.76
N CYS A 108 -11.91 -4.67 12.65
CA CYS A 108 -11.22 -4.55 11.37
C CYS A 108 -10.61 -5.86 10.83
N GLU A 109 -10.71 -6.96 11.60
CA GLU A 109 -10.47 -8.32 11.11
C GLU A 109 -11.48 -8.71 10.01
N ASP A 110 -12.70 -8.15 10.04
CA ASP A 110 -13.69 -8.30 8.98
C ASP A 110 -13.33 -7.42 7.75
N PRO A 111 -13.24 -7.99 6.53
CA PRO A 111 -12.86 -7.25 5.34
C PRO A 111 -13.80 -6.08 4.99
N GLU A 112 -15.10 -6.19 5.25
CA GLU A 112 -16.06 -5.12 4.94
C GLU A 112 -15.91 -3.95 5.89
N THR A 113 -15.81 -4.24 7.19
CA THR A 113 -15.56 -3.25 8.25
C THR A 113 -14.21 -2.56 8.06
N SER A 114 -13.17 -3.30 7.68
CA SER A 114 -11.84 -2.77 7.34
C SER A 114 -11.89 -1.75 6.19
N VAL A 115 -12.72 -2.00 5.18
CA VAL A 115 -12.97 -1.08 4.06
C VAL A 115 -13.75 0.16 4.53
N GLU A 116 -14.75 -0.03 5.39
CA GLU A 116 -15.55 1.05 5.94
C GLU A 116 -14.70 2.02 6.76
N ILE A 117 -13.84 1.50 7.67
CA ILE A 117 -12.90 2.32 8.46
C ILE A 117 -12.02 3.19 7.56
N ARG A 118 -11.53 2.63 6.44
CA ARG A 118 -10.74 3.38 5.45
C ARG A 118 -11.54 4.52 4.81
N ILE A 119 -12.78 4.24 4.38
CA ILE A 119 -13.64 5.23 3.69
C ILE A 119 -13.95 6.41 4.61
N TRP A 120 -14.23 6.13 5.89
CA TRP A 120 -14.48 7.16 6.91
C TRP A 120 -13.20 7.83 7.46
N GLY A 121 -12.04 7.56 6.85
CA GLY A 121 -10.78 8.24 7.18
C GLY A 121 -10.14 7.77 8.49
N GLY A 122 -10.55 6.63 9.05
CA GLY A 122 -10.03 6.10 10.31
C GLY A 122 -8.51 5.90 10.30
N ILE A 123 -7.92 5.51 9.16
CA ILE A 123 -6.46 5.39 9.01
C ILE A 123 -5.73 6.72 9.31
N LYS A 124 -6.24 7.84 8.80
CA LYS A 124 -5.62 9.16 9.04
C LYS A 124 -5.78 9.58 10.51
N GLN A 125 -6.91 9.27 11.12
CA GLN A 125 -7.18 9.57 12.53
C GLN A 125 -6.25 8.78 13.46
N LEU A 126 -6.07 7.48 13.21
CA LEU A 126 -5.13 6.63 13.95
C LEU A 126 -3.68 7.11 13.81
N LEU A 127 -3.25 7.46 12.59
CA LEU A 127 -1.92 8.00 12.34
C LEU A 127 -1.69 9.35 13.05
N HIS A 128 -2.71 10.19 13.14
CA HIS A 128 -2.62 11.45 13.87
C HIS A 128 -2.51 11.23 15.39
N ILE A 129 -3.21 10.25 15.96
CA ILE A 129 -3.02 9.85 17.37
C ILE A 129 -1.58 9.38 17.60
N LEU A 130 -1.00 8.60 16.67
CA LEU A 130 0.39 8.14 16.79
C LEU A 130 1.43 9.26 16.83
N GLN A 131 1.18 10.40 16.16
CA GLN A 131 2.12 11.52 16.12
C GLN A 131 2.31 12.19 17.49
N GLY A 132 1.37 11.99 18.44
CA GLY A 132 1.50 12.51 19.81
C GLY A 132 1.38 14.02 19.92
N GLU A 133 0.80 14.69 18.92
CA GLU A 133 0.65 16.17 18.88
C GLU A 133 -0.53 16.69 19.72
N ARG A 134 -1.34 15.80 20.32
CA ARG A 134 -2.52 16.16 21.11
C ARG A 134 -2.20 16.24 22.60
N ASN A 135 -2.78 17.24 23.27
CA ASN A 135 -2.78 17.34 24.73
C ASN A 135 -3.82 16.38 25.29
N LEU A 136 -3.40 15.18 25.67
CA LEU A 136 -4.28 14.14 26.19
C LEU A 136 -4.51 14.29 27.70
N VAL A 137 -5.71 13.93 28.15
CA VAL A 137 -6.16 13.97 29.55
C VAL A 137 -6.46 12.56 30.04
N SER A 138 -6.19 12.28 31.32
CA SER A 138 -6.55 11.01 31.95
C SER A 138 -6.74 11.19 33.46
N ASP A 139 -7.70 10.45 34.02
CA ASP A 139 -7.91 10.34 35.47
C ASP A 139 -7.09 9.17 36.04
N ARG A 140 -6.82 9.18 37.36
CA ARG A 140 -6.38 7.97 38.07
C ARG A 140 -7.43 6.87 37.93
N SER A 141 -7.00 5.67 37.52
CA SER A 141 -7.82 4.47 37.51
C SER A 141 -8.08 3.98 38.94
N SER A 142 -9.04 4.61 39.62
CA SER A 142 -9.64 4.04 40.82
C SER A 142 -11.13 3.84 40.58
N VAL A 143 -11.48 2.83 39.77
CA VAL A 143 -12.73 2.10 40.04
C VAL A 143 -12.41 1.17 41.19
N GLY A 144 -12.42 1.73 42.40
CA GLY A 144 -12.41 0.92 43.61
C GLY A 144 -13.64 0.02 43.58
N SER A 145 -13.43 -1.26 43.87
CA SER A 145 -14.48 -2.24 44.18
C SER A 145 -15.63 -1.57 44.93
N ALA A 146 -16.82 -1.57 44.33
CA ALA A 146 -18.02 -1.11 45.02
C ALA A 146 -18.24 -1.99 46.24
N ASN A 147 -18.09 -1.41 47.44
CA ASN A 147 -18.44 -2.07 48.68
C ASN A 147 -19.92 -2.49 48.59
N THR A 148 -20.28 -3.57 49.28
CA THR A 148 -21.60 -4.25 49.33
C THR A 148 -22.81 -3.38 49.70
N ALA A 149 -22.68 -2.05 49.78
CA ALA A 149 -23.73 -1.09 50.16
C ALA A 149 -24.07 -0.04 49.08
N GLY A 150 -23.50 -0.09 47.87
CA GLY A 150 -24.00 0.70 46.72
C GLY A 150 -23.98 2.23 46.88
N ARG A 151 -23.14 2.78 47.77
CA ARG A 151 -22.95 4.24 47.88
C ARG A 151 -21.82 4.70 46.95
N ILE A 152 -22.18 5.40 45.88
CA ILE A 152 -21.25 6.22 45.10
C ILE A 152 -20.85 7.40 46.01
N GLN A 153 -19.68 7.31 46.64
CA GLN A 153 -19.09 8.49 47.28
C GLN A 153 -18.68 9.47 46.19
N HIS A 154 -19.10 10.74 46.32
CA HIS A 154 -18.46 11.86 45.65
C HIS A 154 -16.98 11.86 46.06
N LEU A 155 -16.15 11.15 45.30
CA LEU A 155 -14.70 11.19 45.44
C LEU A 155 -14.23 12.55 44.95
N HIS A 156 -13.50 13.24 45.82
CA HIS A 156 -12.84 14.51 45.56
C HIS A 156 -12.09 14.47 44.23
N TRP A 157 -12.42 15.39 43.34
CA TRP A 157 -11.70 15.67 42.10
C TRP A 157 -10.45 16.47 42.45
N SER A 158 -9.30 15.82 42.53
CA SER A 158 -7.97 16.42 42.46
C SER A 158 -6.97 15.32 42.79
N ASP A 159 -6.31 14.78 41.77
CA ASP A 159 -4.88 14.49 41.79
C ASP A 159 -4.52 14.06 40.36
N ASP A 160 -3.93 15.00 39.62
CA ASP A 160 -3.42 14.76 38.27
C ASP A 160 -2.48 13.55 38.28
N LEU A 161 -2.57 12.69 37.25
CA LEU A 161 -1.63 11.59 37.05
C LEU A 161 -0.19 12.12 37.04
N SER A 162 0.74 11.32 37.54
CA SER A 162 2.15 11.65 37.39
C SER A 162 2.52 11.73 35.89
N PRO A 163 3.50 12.58 35.50
CA PRO A 163 3.96 12.65 34.11
C PRO A 163 4.37 11.27 33.56
N ASP A 164 4.98 10.44 34.40
CA ASP A 164 5.39 9.07 34.06
C ASP A 164 4.18 8.16 33.75
N GLU A 165 3.13 8.18 34.58
CA GLU A 165 1.90 7.40 34.34
C GLU A 165 1.15 7.89 33.08
N MET A 166 1.11 9.20 32.85
CA MET A 166 0.49 9.77 31.65
C MET A 166 1.21 9.31 30.37
N GLN A 167 2.54 9.28 30.43
CA GLN A 167 3.37 8.80 29.33
C GLN A 167 3.18 7.31 29.08
N GLU A 168 3.12 6.48 30.12
CA GLU A 168 2.84 5.06 30.00
C GLU A 168 1.47 4.76 29.34
N ASN A 169 0.45 5.53 29.71
CA ASN A 169 -0.87 5.44 29.10
C ASN A 169 -0.82 5.86 27.62
N THR A 170 0.01 6.87 27.30
CA THR A 170 0.26 7.29 25.92
C THR A 170 0.94 6.19 25.10
N PHE A 171 1.97 5.52 25.62
CA PHE A 171 2.60 4.38 24.94
C PHE A 171 1.61 3.24 24.71
N SER A 172 0.73 2.98 25.67
CA SER A 172 -0.31 1.95 25.56
C SER A 172 -1.33 2.28 24.46
N LEU A 173 -1.72 3.55 24.34
CA LEU A 173 -2.59 4.03 23.26
C LEU A 173 -1.90 3.97 21.89
N GLN A 174 -0.62 4.35 21.81
CA GLN A 174 0.15 4.26 20.58
C GLN A 174 0.34 2.80 20.14
N ALA A 175 0.58 1.88 21.08
CA ALA A 175 0.66 0.46 20.82
C ALA A 175 -0.67 -0.09 20.25
N ALA A 176 -1.81 0.33 20.83
CA ALA A 176 -3.13 -0.03 20.31
C ALA A 176 -3.35 0.51 18.88
N CYS A 177 -2.91 1.75 18.59
CA CYS A 177 -3.01 2.31 17.24
C CYS A 177 -2.14 1.54 16.23
N CYS A 178 -0.92 1.16 16.61
CA CYS A 178 -0.06 0.30 15.80
C CYS A 178 -0.71 -1.08 15.56
N ALA A 179 -1.39 -1.65 16.55
CA ALA A 179 -2.17 -2.88 16.39
C ALA A 179 -3.31 -2.71 15.39
N ALA A 180 -4.10 -1.63 15.50
CA ALA A 180 -5.20 -1.36 14.58
C ALA A 180 -4.71 -1.17 13.14
N ILE A 181 -3.62 -0.43 12.96
CA ILE A 181 -2.99 -0.27 11.65
C ILE A 181 -2.50 -1.62 11.12
N THR A 182 -1.88 -2.46 11.96
CA THR A 182 -1.39 -3.80 11.57
C THR A 182 -2.50 -4.67 10.96
N GLU A 183 -3.68 -4.68 11.57
CA GLU A 183 -4.83 -5.43 11.04
C GLU A 183 -5.41 -4.77 9.77
N LEU A 184 -5.54 -3.44 9.75
CA LEU A 184 -6.03 -2.71 8.58
C LEU A 184 -5.14 -2.91 7.34
N VAL A 185 -3.82 -3.01 7.50
CA VAL A 185 -2.88 -3.19 6.38
C VAL A 185 -2.88 -4.61 5.82
N LEU A 186 -3.65 -5.56 6.34
CA LEU A 186 -3.90 -6.83 5.63
C LEU A 186 -4.63 -6.58 4.30
N ASN A 187 -5.40 -5.50 4.22
CA ASN A 187 -5.97 -5.02 2.97
C ASN A 187 -4.96 -4.14 2.22
N GLU A 188 -4.69 -4.53 0.98
CA GLU A 188 -3.75 -3.86 0.07
C GLU A 188 -4.04 -2.36 -0.15
N THR A 189 -5.30 -2.00 -0.34
CA THR A 189 -5.71 -0.60 -0.55
C THR A 189 -5.56 0.22 0.74
N ASN A 190 -5.84 -0.37 1.91
CA ASN A 190 -5.64 0.28 3.20
C ASN A 190 -4.17 0.59 3.45
N ALA A 191 -3.30 -0.39 3.21
CA ALA A 191 -1.86 -0.19 3.35
C ALA A 191 -1.32 0.88 2.41
N TYR A 192 -1.80 0.92 1.16
CA TYR A 192 -1.47 2.03 0.27
C TYR A 192 -1.89 3.38 0.87
N GLN A 193 -3.08 3.48 1.47
CA GLN A 193 -3.50 4.72 2.15
C GLN A 193 -2.62 5.06 3.36
N VAL A 194 -2.18 4.07 4.16
CA VAL A 194 -1.21 4.29 5.26
C VAL A 194 0.07 4.90 4.72
N VAL A 195 0.62 4.38 3.62
CA VAL A 195 1.84 4.93 3.00
C VAL A 195 1.63 6.35 2.49
N GLN A 196 0.51 6.63 1.81
CA GLN A 196 0.18 7.98 1.31
C GLN A 196 -0.04 8.99 2.44
N ALA A 197 -0.50 8.53 3.60
CA ALA A 197 -0.69 9.34 4.80
C ALA A 197 0.59 9.49 5.64
N ASN A 198 1.77 9.24 5.06
CA ASN A 198 3.07 9.31 5.75
C ASN A 198 3.22 8.31 6.91
N GLY A 199 2.43 7.23 6.90
CA GLY A 199 2.31 6.32 8.03
C GLY A 199 3.57 5.51 8.31
N ILE A 200 4.35 5.14 7.29
CA ILE A 200 5.63 4.44 7.51
C ILE A 200 6.57 5.32 8.34
N TYR A 201 6.69 6.62 8.02
CA TYR A 201 7.50 7.57 8.79
C TYR A 201 6.99 7.72 10.22
N THR A 202 5.68 7.93 10.39
CA THR A 202 5.05 8.09 11.71
C THR A 202 5.28 6.87 12.60
N ILE A 203 5.11 5.66 12.08
CA ILE A 203 5.32 4.42 12.84
C ILE A 203 6.82 4.19 13.08
N ALA A 204 7.67 4.44 12.09
CA ALA A 204 9.10 4.21 12.23
C ALA A 204 9.75 5.11 13.29
N ARG A 205 9.24 6.32 13.53
CA ARG A 205 9.70 7.15 14.66
C ARG A 205 9.51 6.49 16.03
N LEU A 206 8.51 5.63 16.18
CA LEU A 206 8.18 4.96 17.44
C LEU A 206 9.13 3.79 17.75
N ILE A 207 9.94 3.35 16.79
CA ILE A 207 10.94 2.31 17.05
C ILE A 207 12.19 2.89 17.72
N LEU A 208 12.44 4.19 17.63
CA LEU A 208 13.66 4.77 18.21
C LEU A 208 13.66 4.63 19.75
N PRO A 209 14.78 4.26 20.37
CA PRO A 209 14.85 4.07 21.82
C PRO A 209 14.46 5.35 22.58
N ASN A 210 13.58 5.23 23.57
CA ASN A 210 13.32 6.31 24.51
C ASN A 210 14.32 6.23 25.68
N LYS A 211 15.01 7.33 25.99
CA LYS A 211 16.04 7.41 27.05
C LYS A 211 15.45 7.59 28.47
N GLU A 212 14.13 7.59 28.60
CA GLU A 212 13.43 7.84 29.88
C GLU A 212 13.18 6.56 30.69
N ARG A 213 12.75 6.72 31.95
CA ARG A 213 12.74 5.66 32.99
C ARG A 213 11.86 4.42 32.70
N ASN A 214 10.93 4.46 31.74
CA ASN A 214 9.89 3.45 31.55
C ASN A 214 10.17 2.49 30.39
N ALA A 215 11.17 1.62 30.57
CA ALA A 215 11.67 0.72 29.52
C ALA A 215 10.64 -0.34 29.05
N GLU A 216 9.80 -0.90 29.94
CA GLU A 216 8.94 -2.05 29.56
C GLU A 216 7.84 -1.67 28.56
N LYS A 217 7.02 -0.64 28.88
CA LYS A 217 5.96 -0.17 27.97
C LYS A 217 6.52 0.48 26.71
N ALA A 218 7.69 1.12 26.79
CA ALA A 218 8.39 1.64 25.61
C ALA A 218 8.84 0.49 24.69
N ASN A 219 9.45 -0.56 25.23
CA ASN A 219 9.83 -1.76 24.46
C ASN A 219 8.61 -2.43 23.82
N LEU A 220 7.49 -2.52 24.56
CA LEU A 220 6.25 -3.07 24.02
C LEU A 220 5.74 -2.24 22.84
N LEU A 221 5.74 -0.91 22.95
CA LEU A 221 5.40 -0.01 21.85
C LEU A 221 6.34 -0.23 20.64
N GLN A 222 7.65 -0.37 20.86
CA GLN A 222 8.60 -0.67 19.80
C GLN A 222 8.26 -2.01 19.10
N CYS A 223 7.89 -3.05 19.84
CA CYS A 223 7.43 -4.33 19.26
C CYS A 223 6.20 -4.12 18.36
N TYR A 224 5.19 -3.38 18.82
CA TYR A 224 3.98 -3.11 18.02
C TYR A 224 4.30 -2.27 16.77
N ALA A 225 5.21 -1.29 16.89
CA ALA A 225 5.66 -0.50 15.77
C ALA A 225 6.43 -1.34 14.75
N PHE A 226 7.37 -2.20 15.19
CA PHE A 226 8.07 -3.13 14.33
C PHE A 226 7.13 -4.12 13.62
N ARG A 227 6.12 -4.64 14.33
CA ARG A 227 5.08 -5.49 13.73
C ARG A 227 4.32 -4.77 12.63
N ALA A 228 3.85 -3.55 12.87
CA ALA A 228 3.16 -2.75 11.86
C ALA A 228 4.06 -2.48 10.64
N LEU A 229 5.34 -2.13 10.86
CA LEU A 229 6.34 -1.98 9.80
C LEU A 229 6.59 -3.28 9.04
N ARG A 230 6.61 -4.44 9.71
CA ARG A 230 6.83 -5.75 9.09
C ARG A 230 5.67 -6.19 8.20
N PHE A 231 4.45 -5.85 8.58
CA PHE A 231 3.26 -6.06 7.76
C PHE A 231 3.28 -5.13 6.54
N LEU A 232 3.58 -3.83 6.75
CA LEU A 232 3.75 -2.88 5.66
C LEU A 232 4.86 -3.31 4.68
N PHE A 233 5.98 -3.83 5.18
CA PHE A 233 7.08 -4.37 4.36
C PHE A 233 6.69 -5.64 3.57
N SER A 234 5.77 -6.45 4.11
CA SER A 234 5.32 -7.67 3.42
C SER A 234 4.61 -7.37 2.10
N MET A 235 4.12 -6.13 1.95
CA MET A 235 3.66 -5.59 0.67
C MET A 235 4.80 -5.22 -0.25
N GLU A 236 4.75 -5.77 -1.45
CA GLU A 236 5.84 -5.69 -2.42
C GLU A 236 6.12 -4.26 -2.85
N ARG A 237 5.05 -3.47 -3.05
CA ARG A 237 5.12 -2.04 -3.34
C ARG A 237 5.87 -1.22 -2.29
N ASN A 238 5.92 -1.66 -1.04
CA ASN A 238 6.55 -0.88 0.02
C ASN A 238 8.01 -1.25 0.21
N ARG A 239 8.49 -2.40 -0.28
CA ARG A 239 9.82 -2.94 0.06
C ARG A 239 10.97 -1.99 -0.25
N HIS A 240 10.88 -1.24 -1.35
CA HIS A 240 11.89 -0.27 -1.73
C HIS A 240 12.08 0.84 -0.68
N ILE A 241 11.01 1.20 0.03
CA ILE A 241 11.00 2.21 1.09
C ILE A 241 11.83 1.73 2.30
N PHE A 242 11.82 0.42 2.58
CA PHE A 242 12.51 -0.18 3.73
C PHE A 242 13.99 -0.53 3.47
N LYS A 243 14.44 -0.62 2.21
CA LYS A 243 15.82 -1.01 1.85
C LYS A 243 16.91 -0.13 2.50
N ARG A 244 16.57 1.07 2.96
CA ARG A 244 17.49 2.02 3.59
C ARG A 244 17.16 2.32 5.06
N LEU A 245 16.11 1.71 5.59
CA LEU A 245 15.63 2.02 6.94
C LEU A 245 16.56 1.45 8.02
N PHE A 246 17.07 0.24 7.81
CA PHE A 246 17.85 -0.49 8.81
C PHE A 246 19.27 -0.80 8.32
N PRO A 247 20.28 -0.81 9.21
CA PRO A 247 21.58 -1.42 8.95
C PRO A 247 21.42 -2.90 8.57
N THR A 248 22.36 -3.47 7.82
CA THR A 248 22.27 -4.84 7.27
C THR A 248 21.92 -5.89 8.33
N ASP A 249 22.61 -5.87 9.46
CA ASP A 249 22.44 -6.87 10.53
C ASP A 249 21.05 -6.77 11.18
N LEU A 250 20.52 -5.55 11.35
CA LEU A 250 19.19 -5.33 11.91
C LEU A 250 18.11 -5.64 10.87
N PHE A 251 18.41 -5.38 9.59
CA PHE A 251 17.53 -5.72 8.48
C PHE A 251 17.36 -7.22 8.35
N GLU A 252 18.42 -8.02 8.51
CA GLU A 252 18.34 -9.49 8.49
C GLU A 252 17.38 -10.02 9.55
N ILE A 253 17.54 -9.60 10.81
CA ILE A 253 16.63 -9.97 11.92
C ILE A 253 15.20 -9.54 11.60
N PHE A 254 15.00 -8.32 11.07
CA PHE A 254 13.68 -7.83 10.67
C PHE A 254 13.03 -8.71 9.58
N ILE A 255 13.81 -9.21 8.62
CA ILE A 255 13.31 -10.11 7.59
C ILE A 255 12.99 -11.49 8.16
N ASP A 256 13.86 -12.02 9.02
CA ASP A 256 13.80 -13.36 9.61
C ASP A 256 12.59 -13.60 10.50
N VAL A 257 12.01 -12.53 11.08
CA VAL A 257 10.69 -12.60 11.75
C VAL A 257 9.65 -13.28 10.87
N GLY A 258 9.73 -13.10 9.54
CA GLY A 258 8.79 -13.68 8.59
C GLY A 258 7.57 -12.79 8.29
N HIS A 259 6.78 -13.21 7.31
CA HIS A 259 5.66 -12.41 6.79
C HIS A 259 4.39 -12.59 7.63
N TYR A 260 3.74 -11.47 7.97
CA TYR A 260 2.45 -11.42 8.67
C TYR A 260 2.41 -12.13 10.04
N VAL A 261 3.54 -12.15 10.76
CA VAL A 261 3.61 -12.74 12.10
C VAL A 261 2.91 -11.85 13.14
N ARG A 262 1.79 -12.36 13.66
CA ARG A 262 0.94 -11.65 14.64
C ARG A 262 1.51 -11.66 16.06
N ASP A 263 2.25 -12.70 16.42
CA ASP A 263 2.85 -12.86 17.74
C ASP A 263 3.83 -11.70 18.04
N ILE A 264 3.59 -11.00 19.14
CA ILE A 264 4.37 -9.82 19.51
C ILE A 264 5.77 -10.19 20.03
N SER A 265 5.90 -11.40 20.62
CA SER A 265 7.16 -11.87 21.19
C SER A 265 8.24 -12.09 20.12
N ALA A 266 7.83 -12.38 18.88
CA ALA A 266 8.72 -12.52 17.73
C ALA A 266 9.51 -11.24 17.39
N TYR A 267 9.13 -10.08 17.94
CA TYR A 267 9.78 -8.80 17.70
C TYR A 267 10.71 -8.37 18.85
N GLU A 268 10.74 -9.09 19.97
CA GLU A 268 11.52 -8.73 21.16
C GLU A 268 13.03 -8.74 20.90
N GLU A 269 13.53 -9.70 20.12
CA GLU A 269 14.94 -9.76 19.72
C GLU A 269 15.35 -8.50 18.93
N LEU A 270 14.49 -8.05 18.03
CA LEU A 270 14.73 -6.88 17.19
C LEU A 270 14.79 -5.60 18.03
N VAL A 271 13.89 -5.46 19.00
CA VAL A 271 13.87 -4.35 19.97
C VAL A 271 15.13 -4.37 20.83
N SER A 272 15.49 -5.54 21.36
CA SER A 272 16.71 -5.73 22.17
C SER A 272 17.96 -5.32 21.39
N LYS A 273 18.11 -5.79 20.15
CA LYS A 273 19.23 -5.45 19.27
C LYS A 273 19.28 -3.95 18.98
N LEU A 274 18.16 -3.33 18.63
CA LEU A 274 18.08 -1.89 18.34
C LEU A 274 18.47 -1.05 19.57
N ASN A 275 17.95 -1.39 20.75
CA ASN A 275 18.20 -0.65 21.99
C ASN A 275 19.66 -0.77 22.48
N LEU A 276 20.39 -1.78 21.99
CA LEU A 276 21.82 -1.98 22.26
C LEU A 276 22.76 -1.29 21.25
N LEU A 277 22.24 -0.68 20.18
CA LEU A 277 23.06 0.01 19.18
C LEU A 277 23.74 1.25 19.74
N LYS A 278 24.89 1.61 19.14
CA LYS A 278 25.61 2.84 19.51
C LYS A 278 24.85 4.08 19.04
N GLU A 279 25.09 5.23 19.70
CA GLU A 279 24.42 6.49 19.35
C GLU A 279 24.62 6.90 17.88
N ASP A 280 25.80 6.66 17.30
CA ASP A 280 26.07 6.96 15.88
C ASP A 280 25.21 6.12 14.93
N GLU A 281 24.97 4.85 15.26
CA GLU A 281 24.13 3.94 14.47
C GLU A 281 22.65 4.31 14.61
N LEU A 282 22.21 4.64 15.82
CA LEU A 282 20.86 5.16 16.08
C LEU A 282 20.60 6.48 15.33
N LYS A 283 21.61 7.34 15.25
CA LYS A 283 21.53 8.59 14.49
C LYS A 283 21.39 8.32 12.99
N GLN A 284 22.12 7.35 12.43
CA GLN A 284 21.94 6.95 11.03
C GLN A 284 20.53 6.40 10.78
N ILE A 285 19.98 5.60 11.68
CA ILE A 285 18.59 5.11 11.59
C ILE A 285 17.60 6.27 11.64
N ALA A 286 17.79 7.24 12.54
CA ALA A 286 16.94 8.42 12.63
C ALA A 286 17.00 9.28 11.36
N GLU A 287 18.18 9.46 10.77
CA GLU A 287 18.35 10.16 9.47
C GLU A 287 17.67 9.40 8.33
N SER A 288 17.77 8.05 8.32
CA SER A 288 17.04 7.20 7.38
C SER A 288 15.53 7.31 7.53
N ILE A 289 14.99 7.27 8.76
CA ILE A 289 13.57 7.50 9.06
C ILE A 289 13.14 8.86 8.51
N GLU A 290 13.90 9.90 8.83
CA GLU A 290 13.60 11.24 8.34
C GLU A 290 13.58 11.30 6.81
N SER A 291 14.51 10.63 6.12
CA SER A 291 14.53 10.60 4.64
C SER A 291 13.23 10.09 4.00
N MET A 292 12.43 9.31 4.74
CA MET A 292 11.14 8.74 4.29
C MET A 292 9.95 9.67 4.54
N ASN A 293 10.14 10.79 5.23
CA ASN A 293 9.09 11.74 5.53
C ASN A 293 8.58 12.41 4.25
N GLN A 294 7.39 12.00 3.79
CA GLN A 294 6.76 12.49 2.56
C GLN A 294 6.19 13.90 2.70
N SER A 295 6.12 14.44 3.92
CA SER A 295 5.63 15.80 4.20
C SER A 295 6.74 16.85 4.18
N LYS A 296 7.97 16.47 3.81
CA LYS A 296 9.10 17.39 3.72
C LYS A 296 8.87 18.49 2.70
N ALA A 297 9.38 19.68 3.00
CA ALA A 297 9.52 20.74 2.02
C ALA A 297 10.40 20.26 0.85
N PRO A 298 10.08 20.63 -0.40
CA PRO A 298 10.80 20.13 -1.56
C PRO A 298 12.26 20.58 -1.53
N THR A 299 13.17 19.63 -1.76
CA THR A 299 14.61 19.84 -1.61
C THR A 299 15.22 20.60 -2.80
N LYS A 300 14.57 20.53 -3.97
CA LYS A 300 15.05 21.11 -5.23
C LYS A 300 13.89 21.33 -6.21
N LEU A 301 14.06 22.32 -7.09
CA LEU A 301 13.19 22.57 -8.24
C LEU A 301 13.91 22.16 -9.55
N ILE A 302 13.17 21.54 -10.48
CA ILE A 302 13.59 21.33 -11.87
C ILE A 302 12.51 21.98 -12.74
N GLY A 303 12.86 23.05 -13.46
CA GLY A 303 11.88 23.96 -14.03
C GLY A 303 10.80 24.38 -13.01
N ASN A 304 9.53 24.07 -13.29
CA ASN A 304 8.38 24.40 -12.43
C ASN A 304 7.92 23.22 -11.55
N TYR A 305 8.78 22.23 -11.33
CA TYR A 305 8.46 20.99 -10.63
C TYR A 305 9.31 20.84 -9.37
N ALA A 306 8.62 20.72 -8.24
CA ALA A 306 9.20 20.42 -6.94
C ALA A 306 9.52 18.93 -6.84
N ILE A 307 10.79 18.60 -6.62
CA ILE A 307 11.21 17.21 -6.38
C ILE A 307 10.76 16.80 -4.98
N LEU A 308 10.05 15.67 -4.91
CA LEU A 308 9.58 15.08 -3.66
C LEU A 308 10.41 13.85 -3.28
N GLU A 309 10.72 13.00 -4.26
CA GLU A 309 11.33 11.69 -3.99
C GLU A 309 12.18 11.24 -5.19
N HIS A 310 13.27 10.55 -4.94
CA HIS A 310 14.04 9.86 -5.97
C HIS A 310 13.55 8.41 -6.09
N LEU A 311 12.95 8.07 -7.23
CA LEU A 311 12.31 6.77 -7.47
C LEU A 311 13.30 5.70 -7.94
N GLY A 312 14.33 6.10 -8.69
CA GLY A 312 15.28 5.13 -9.23
C GLY A 312 16.35 5.76 -10.10
N SER A 313 17.44 5.03 -10.32
CA SER A 313 18.52 5.40 -11.23
C SER A 313 18.81 4.25 -12.19
N GLY A 314 18.96 4.57 -13.47
CA GLY A 314 19.29 3.63 -14.54
C GLY A 314 20.50 4.10 -15.34
N ALA A 315 20.82 3.37 -16.42
CA ALA A 315 22.01 3.63 -17.25
C ALA A 315 22.05 5.05 -17.86
N PHE A 316 20.90 5.69 -18.05
CA PHE A 316 20.77 6.98 -18.72
C PHE A 316 20.53 8.16 -17.75
N GLY A 317 20.27 7.89 -16.48
CA GLY A 317 20.03 8.92 -15.47
C GLY A 317 19.00 8.49 -14.41
N SER A 318 18.33 9.45 -13.80
CA SER A 318 17.52 9.24 -12.59
C SER A 318 16.05 9.61 -12.81
N VAL A 319 15.15 8.97 -12.07
CA VAL A 319 13.70 9.23 -12.11
C VAL A 319 13.27 9.77 -10.75
N TYR A 320 12.50 10.84 -10.77
CA TYR A 320 12.03 11.56 -9.59
C TYR A 320 10.51 11.66 -9.57
N LYS A 321 9.92 11.49 -8.38
CA LYS A 321 8.54 11.90 -8.08
C LYS A 321 8.54 13.40 -7.88
N VAL A 322 7.64 14.08 -8.58
CA VAL A 322 7.56 15.54 -8.56
C VAL A 322 6.13 16.04 -8.40
N ARG A 323 5.99 17.27 -7.92
CA ARG A 323 4.73 18.02 -7.91
C ARG A 323 4.92 19.32 -8.67
N LYS A 324 4.00 19.66 -9.57
CA LYS A 324 4.01 20.96 -10.23
C LYS A 324 3.67 22.04 -9.20
N HIS A 325 4.36 23.18 -9.20
CA HIS A 325 4.21 24.24 -8.18
C HIS A 325 2.75 24.65 -7.87
N ASN A 326 1.85 24.62 -8.86
CA ASN A 326 0.42 24.95 -8.71
C ASN A 326 -0.52 23.75 -8.97
N GLY A 327 0.01 22.53 -9.00
CA GLY A 327 -0.77 21.33 -9.29
C GLY A 327 -0.86 20.41 -8.08
N GLN A 328 -2.03 19.79 -7.88
CA GLN A 328 -2.18 18.73 -6.88
C GLN A 328 -1.65 17.38 -7.40
N ASN A 329 -1.56 17.20 -8.72
CA ASN A 329 -1.18 15.94 -9.33
C ASN A 329 0.33 15.68 -9.17
N LEU A 330 0.64 14.47 -8.72
CA LEU A 330 1.98 13.92 -8.69
C LEU A 330 2.36 13.38 -10.08
N LEU A 331 3.61 13.59 -10.47
CA LEU A 331 4.16 13.20 -11.76
C LEU A 331 5.52 12.54 -11.58
N ALA A 332 6.03 11.90 -12.63
CA ALA A 332 7.42 11.46 -12.70
C ALA A 332 8.22 12.36 -13.65
N ILE A 333 9.45 12.69 -13.28
CA ILE A 333 10.45 13.30 -14.16
C ILE A 333 11.63 12.37 -14.29
N LYS A 334 11.93 11.96 -15.52
CA LYS A 334 13.19 11.29 -15.86
C LYS A 334 14.21 12.31 -16.32
N GLU A 335 15.30 12.40 -15.58
CA GLU A 335 16.50 13.12 -15.93
C GLU A 335 17.41 12.21 -16.77
N VAL A 336 17.81 12.69 -17.95
CA VAL A 336 18.74 12.00 -18.84
C VAL A 336 20.03 12.81 -18.92
N ASN A 337 21.14 12.18 -18.55
CA ASN A 337 22.46 12.81 -18.62
C ASN A 337 23.01 12.73 -20.05
N LEU A 338 22.98 13.86 -20.75
CA LEU A 338 23.40 13.96 -22.15
C LEU A 338 24.93 13.87 -22.34
N HIS A 339 25.71 13.88 -21.27
CA HIS A 339 27.17 13.64 -21.31
C HIS A 339 27.52 12.15 -21.31
N ASN A 340 26.52 11.25 -21.28
CA ASN A 340 26.76 9.82 -21.42
C ASN A 340 27.27 9.53 -22.85
N PRO A 341 28.36 8.76 -23.03
CA PRO A 341 28.92 8.42 -24.34
C PRO A 341 27.92 7.80 -25.33
N ALA A 342 26.83 7.21 -24.83
CA ALA A 342 25.74 6.69 -25.65
C ALA A 342 25.07 7.78 -26.53
N PHE A 343 25.17 9.05 -26.16
CA PHE A 343 24.56 10.17 -26.90
C PHE A 343 25.51 10.85 -27.89
N GLY A 344 26.77 10.42 -27.98
CA GLY A 344 27.77 10.99 -28.89
C GLY A 344 29.05 11.43 -28.18
N LYS A 345 30.17 11.44 -28.90
CA LYS A 345 31.49 11.78 -28.35
C LYS A 345 31.75 13.29 -28.35
N ASP A 346 31.20 14.00 -29.33
CA ASP A 346 31.35 15.45 -29.49
C ASP A 346 30.00 16.18 -29.42
N LYS A 347 30.04 17.51 -29.19
CA LYS A 347 28.85 18.36 -29.03
C LYS A 347 27.86 18.23 -30.20
N LYS A 348 28.36 18.12 -31.43
CA LYS A 348 27.53 18.00 -32.63
C LYS A 348 26.73 16.69 -32.68
N ASP A 349 27.36 15.58 -32.28
CA ASP A 349 26.70 14.27 -32.20
C ASP A 349 25.65 14.27 -31.10
N ARG A 350 25.99 14.85 -29.94
CA ARG A 350 25.07 15.01 -28.81
C ARG A 350 23.84 15.84 -29.18
N ASP A 351 24.03 16.96 -29.86
CA ASP A 351 22.92 17.82 -30.32
C ASP A 351 22.02 17.09 -31.34
N SER A 352 22.61 16.26 -32.22
CA SER A 352 21.86 15.42 -33.16
C SER A 352 21.04 14.35 -32.43
N SER A 353 21.66 13.65 -31.48
CA SER A 353 21.03 12.66 -30.61
C SER A 353 19.86 13.23 -29.82
N VAL A 354 20.06 14.40 -29.20
CA VAL A 354 19.01 15.12 -28.46
C VAL A 354 17.86 15.50 -29.38
N LYS A 355 18.11 16.02 -30.58
CA LYS A 355 17.06 16.34 -31.55
C LYS A 355 16.25 15.11 -31.94
N ASN A 356 16.91 13.97 -32.18
CA ASN A 356 16.24 12.71 -32.49
C ASN A 356 15.33 12.26 -31.33
N ILE A 357 15.84 12.27 -30.10
CA ILE A 357 15.07 11.89 -28.90
C ILE A 357 13.88 12.82 -28.69
N VAL A 358 14.09 14.14 -28.78
CA VAL A 358 13.01 15.13 -28.62
C VAL A 358 11.95 14.95 -29.70
N SER A 359 12.33 14.68 -30.95
CA SER A 359 11.39 14.43 -32.04
C SER A 359 10.55 13.17 -31.81
N GLU A 360 11.18 12.07 -31.36
CA GLU A 360 10.52 10.81 -31.06
C GLU A 360 9.56 10.97 -29.87
N LEU A 361 10.01 11.63 -28.79
CA LEU A 361 9.18 11.90 -27.62
C LEU A 361 8.02 12.85 -27.91
N THR A 362 8.16 13.75 -28.89
CA THR A 362 7.08 14.64 -29.33
C THR A 362 5.99 13.83 -30.05
N ILE A 363 6.37 12.93 -30.95
CA ILE A 363 5.43 12.00 -31.62
C ILE A 363 4.72 11.12 -30.58
N VAL A 364 5.50 10.55 -29.65
CA VAL A 364 5.00 9.70 -28.56
C VAL A 364 3.99 10.45 -27.68
N LYS A 365 4.28 11.69 -27.31
CA LYS A 365 3.41 12.53 -26.47
C LYS A 365 2.05 12.81 -27.11
N GLU A 366 2.01 13.10 -28.41
CA GLU A 366 0.79 13.52 -29.09
C GLU A 366 -0.09 12.34 -29.53
N GLN A 367 0.50 11.15 -29.66
CA GLN A 367 -0.18 10.01 -30.29
C GLN A 367 -0.44 8.82 -29.37
N LEU A 368 0.22 8.71 -28.20
CA LEU A 368 0.02 7.56 -27.31
C LEU A 368 -1.01 7.84 -26.20
N TYR A 369 -2.08 7.07 -26.23
CA TYR A 369 -3.12 7.01 -25.21
C TYR A 369 -3.67 5.60 -25.11
N HIS A 370 -3.16 4.83 -24.15
CA HIS A 370 -3.58 3.45 -23.88
C HIS A 370 -3.41 3.15 -22.38
N PRO A 371 -4.35 2.44 -21.73
CA PRO A 371 -4.31 2.21 -20.28
C PRO A 371 -3.08 1.44 -19.77
N ASN A 372 -2.44 0.67 -20.65
CA ASN A 372 -1.25 -0.13 -20.36
C ASN A 372 0.06 0.44 -20.93
N VAL A 373 0.07 1.73 -21.32
CA VAL A 373 1.26 2.44 -21.84
C VAL A 373 1.41 3.76 -21.09
N VAL A 374 2.61 4.05 -20.56
CA VAL A 374 2.87 5.29 -19.82
C VAL A 374 2.57 6.53 -20.65
N ARG A 375 1.92 7.52 -20.04
CA ARG A 375 1.64 8.80 -20.69
C ARG A 375 2.80 9.78 -20.53
N TYR A 376 3.25 10.35 -21.64
CA TYR A 376 4.23 11.44 -21.66
C TYR A 376 3.53 12.80 -21.73
N TYR A 377 4.00 13.77 -20.94
CA TYR A 377 3.38 15.10 -20.85
C TYR A 377 4.22 16.20 -21.47
N ARG A 378 5.54 16.20 -21.26
CA ARG A 378 6.43 17.26 -21.75
C ARG A 378 7.88 16.83 -21.70
N THR A 379 8.68 17.36 -22.60
CA THR A 379 10.15 17.33 -22.53
C THR A 379 10.70 18.75 -22.46
N PHE A 380 11.84 18.93 -21.80
CA PHE A 380 12.58 20.19 -21.81
C PHE A 380 14.06 19.94 -21.51
N LEU A 381 14.91 20.87 -21.95
CA LEU A 381 16.35 20.87 -21.69
C LEU A 381 16.66 21.95 -20.65
N GLU A 382 17.47 21.61 -19.66
CA GLU A 382 17.95 22.54 -18.64
C GLU A 382 19.33 22.06 -18.16
N ASN A 383 20.32 22.98 -18.08
CA ASN A 383 21.68 22.69 -17.61
C ASN A 383 22.35 21.45 -18.26
N ASP A 384 22.27 21.33 -19.59
CA ASP A 384 22.78 20.20 -20.39
C ASP A 384 22.20 18.82 -20.02
N ARG A 385 20.97 18.81 -19.48
CA ARG A 385 20.22 17.60 -19.16
C ARG A 385 18.86 17.65 -19.82
N LEU A 386 18.40 16.48 -20.27
CA LEU A 386 17.07 16.31 -20.83
C LEU A 386 16.14 15.80 -19.73
N TYR A 387 15.03 16.50 -19.55
CA TYR A 387 13.98 16.14 -18.60
C TYR A 387 12.73 15.71 -19.34
N ILE A 388 12.20 14.54 -18.96
CA ILE A 388 11.00 13.95 -19.53
C ILE A 388 9.94 13.84 -18.42
N VAL A 389 8.90 14.67 -18.52
CA VAL A 389 7.74 14.68 -17.62
C VAL A 389 6.73 13.64 -18.11
N MET A 390 6.35 12.71 -17.24
CA MET A 390 5.46 11.60 -17.55
C MET A 390 4.51 11.30 -16.38
N GLU A 391 3.55 10.41 -16.63
CA GLU A 391 2.67 9.85 -15.62
C GLU A 391 3.50 9.15 -14.52
N LEU A 392 3.16 9.44 -13.27
CA LEU A 392 3.68 8.66 -12.15
C LEU A 392 2.95 7.33 -12.13
N ILE A 393 3.65 6.25 -12.50
CA ILE A 393 3.09 4.91 -12.42
C ILE A 393 3.27 4.39 -10.99
N GLU A 394 2.15 4.16 -10.33
CA GLU A 394 2.13 3.50 -9.02
C GLU A 394 2.25 1.99 -9.20
N GLY A 395 3.15 1.38 -8.44
CA GLY A 395 3.42 -0.05 -8.55
C GLY A 395 4.89 -0.38 -8.41
N VAL A 396 5.24 -1.62 -8.76
CA VAL A 396 6.63 -2.08 -8.80
C VAL A 396 6.97 -2.63 -10.18
N PRO A 397 8.22 -2.55 -10.63
CA PRO A 397 8.65 -3.27 -11.81
C PRO A 397 8.41 -4.78 -11.65
N LEU A 398 7.93 -5.45 -12.70
CA LEU A 398 7.68 -6.90 -12.71
C LEU A 398 8.96 -7.69 -12.36
N GLY A 399 10.14 -7.17 -12.72
CA GLY A 399 11.42 -7.71 -12.30
C GLY A 399 11.59 -7.77 -10.78
N GLU A 400 11.21 -6.73 -10.04
CA GLU A 400 11.24 -6.73 -8.56
C GLU A 400 10.22 -7.70 -7.98
N HIS A 401 9.08 -7.88 -8.65
CA HIS A 401 8.06 -8.84 -8.25
C HIS A 401 8.57 -10.29 -8.29
N PHE A 402 9.34 -10.66 -9.33
CA PHE A 402 9.97 -11.99 -9.39
C PHE A 402 10.86 -12.27 -8.18
N HIS A 403 11.63 -11.28 -7.72
CA HIS A 403 12.45 -11.41 -6.52
C HIS A 403 11.58 -11.58 -5.26
N SER A 404 10.45 -10.86 -5.19
CA SER A 404 9.51 -11.00 -4.07
C SER A 404 8.92 -12.39 -3.96
N LEU A 405 8.43 -12.95 -5.07
CA LEU A 405 7.86 -14.30 -5.09
C LEU A 405 8.90 -15.36 -4.72
N LYS A 406 10.14 -15.23 -5.23
CA LYS A 406 11.26 -16.10 -4.83
C LYS A 406 11.51 -16.08 -3.33
N GLN A 407 11.57 -14.88 -2.73
CA GLN A 407 11.77 -14.74 -1.29
C GLN A 407 10.61 -15.33 -0.47
N LYS A 408 9.37 -15.15 -0.94
CA LYS A 408 8.16 -15.72 -0.31
C LYS A 408 7.98 -17.21 -0.58
N LYS A 409 8.84 -17.83 -1.41
CA LYS A 409 8.68 -19.20 -1.93
C LYS A 409 7.30 -19.43 -2.58
N GLN A 410 6.81 -18.42 -3.28
CA GLN A 410 5.54 -18.42 -3.99
C GLN A 410 5.76 -18.43 -5.50
N GLN A 411 4.74 -18.86 -6.25
CA GLN A 411 4.72 -18.83 -7.71
C GLN A 411 3.48 -18.06 -8.18
N PHE A 412 3.48 -17.62 -9.44
CA PHE A 412 2.27 -17.08 -10.05
C PHE A 412 1.25 -18.19 -10.28
N THR A 413 -0.02 -17.90 -10.02
CA THR A 413 -1.13 -18.71 -10.53
C THR A 413 -1.26 -18.51 -12.03
N GLU A 414 -1.73 -19.53 -12.75
CA GLU A 414 -1.90 -19.43 -14.21
C GLU A 414 -2.85 -18.28 -14.60
N GLU A 415 -3.93 -18.09 -13.85
CA GLU A 415 -4.87 -16.99 -14.04
C GLU A 415 -4.17 -15.64 -13.97
N ARG A 416 -3.29 -15.45 -12.98
CA ARG A 416 -2.53 -14.21 -12.81
C ARG A 416 -1.50 -14.01 -13.93
N ILE A 417 -0.84 -15.09 -14.39
CA ILE A 417 0.05 -15.05 -15.55
C ILE A 417 -0.70 -14.50 -16.77
N TRP A 418 -1.88 -15.07 -17.06
CA TRP A 418 -2.68 -14.63 -18.20
C TRP A 418 -3.23 -13.22 -18.04
N HIS A 419 -3.66 -12.85 -16.83
CA HIS A 419 -4.11 -11.49 -16.52
C HIS A 419 -3.06 -10.43 -16.87
N ILE A 420 -1.80 -10.68 -16.53
CA ILE A 420 -0.66 -9.79 -16.81
C ILE A 420 -0.30 -9.85 -18.30
N PHE A 421 -0.17 -11.06 -18.86
CA PHE A 421 0.29 -11.25 -20.24
C PHE A 421 -0.70 -10.70 -21.27
N ILE A 422 -2.00 -10.84 -21.06
CA ILE A 422 -3.04 -10.29 -21.94
C ILE A 422 -2.93 -8.76 -22.02
N GLN A 423 -2.75 -8.07 -20.89
CA GLN A 423 -2.56 -6.62 -20.88
C GLN A 423 -1.29 -6.19 -21.62
N LEU A 424 -0.20 -6.96 -21.47
CA LEU A 424 1.03 -6.76 -22.24
C LEU A 424 0.79 -6.92 -23.75
N CYS A 425 0.05 -7.95 -24.17
CA CYS A 425 -0.32 -8.16 -25.58
C CYS A 425 -1.19 -7.02 -26.13
N LEU A 426 -2.16 -6.52 -25.36
CA LEU A 426 -3.00 -5.40 -25.76
C LEU A 426 -2.18 -4.12 -25.98
N ALA A 427 -1.24 -3.83 -25.08
CA ALA A 427 -0.31 -2.71 -25.20
C ALA A 427 0.59 -2.84 -26.45
N LEU A 428 1.17 -4.02 -26.68
CA LEU A 428 2.02 -4.26 -27.84
C LEU A 428 1.23 -4.20 -29.16
N ARG A 429 0.01 -4.76 -29.21
CA ARG A 429 -0.89 -4.63 -30.37
C ARG A 429 -1.17 -3.17 -30.69
N TYR A 430 -1.48 -2.37 -29.67
CA TYR A 430 -1.70 -0.93 -29.83
C TYR A 430 -0.45 -0.23 -30.41
N LEU A 431 0.72 -0.47 -29.83
CA LEU A 431 1.98 0.12 -30.27
C LEU A 431 2.33 -0.27 -31.71
N HIS A 432 2.31 -1.57 -32.01
CA HIS A 432 2.71 -2.12 -33.30
C HIS A 432 1.72 -1.78 -34.41
N LYS A 433 0.42 -2.04 -34.18
CA LYS A 433 -0.59 -1.99 -35.26
C LYS A 433 -1.25 -0.63 -35.42
N GLU A 434 -1.54 0.07 -34.32
CA GLU A 434 -2.21 1.38 -34.40
C GLU A 434 -1.22 2.53 -34.52
N LYS A 435 -0.04 2.41 -33.88
CA LYS A 435 0.95 3.49 -33.81
C LYS A 435 2.22 3.25 -34.61
N ARG A 436 2.45 2.03 -35.09
CA ARG A 436 3.67 1.64 -35.84
C ARG A 436 4.95 1.93 -35.06
N ILE A 437 4.91 1.75 -33.74
CA ILE A 437 6.03 1.98 -32.82
C ILE A 437 6.51 0.63 -32.28
N VAL A 438 7.81 0.38 -32.34
CA VAL A 438 8.48 -0.79 -31.74
C VAL A 438 9.13 -0.34 -30.43
N HIS A 439 8.96 -1.11 -29.35
CA HIS A 439 9.50 -0.76 -28.03
C HIS A 439 11.03 -0.92 -27.97
N ARG A 440 11.56 -2.04 -28.49
CA ARG A 440 13.00 -2.36 -28.64
C ARG A 440 13.79 -2.63 -27.36
N ASP A 441 13.30 -2.20 -26.19
CA ASP A 441 13.93 -2.46 -24.89
C ASP A 441 12.93 -3.09 -23.88
N LEU A 442 12.08 -3.99 -24.35
CA LEU A 442 11.05 -4.59 -23.49
C LEU A 442 11.71 -5.57 -22.51
N THR A 443 11.62 -5.28 -21.21
CA THR A 443 12.18 -6.10 -20.13
C THR A 443 11.23 -6.10 -18.93
N PRO A 444 11.35 -7.03 -17.97
CA PRO A 444 10.54 -7.01 -16.75
C PRO A 444 10.69 -5.72 -15.93
N ASN A 445 11.79 -4.99 -16.05
CA ASN A 445 11.99 -3.73 -15.34
C ASN A 445 11.25 -2.55 -16.00
N ASN A 446 10.86 -2.70 -17.27
CA ASN A 446 10.10 -1.70 -18.02
C ASN A 446 8.59 -2.01 -18.04
N VAL A 447 8.17 -3.09 -17.38
CA VAL A 447 6.76 -3.47 -17.18
C VAL A 447 6.40 -3.24 -15.72
N MET A 448 5.62 -2.20 -15.44
CA MET A 448 5.16 -1.87 -14.09
C MET A 448 3.89 -2.65 -13.76
N LEU A 449 3.82 -3.19 -12.53
CA LEU A 449 2.64 -3.81 -11.95
C LEU A 449 2.08 -2.93 -10.84
N GLY A 450 0.89 -2.38 -11.08
CA GLY A 450 0.15 -1.56 -10.13
C GLY A 450 -0.88 -2.35 -9.32
N ASP A 451 -1.81 -1.63 -8.70
CA ASP A 451 -2.94 -2.21 -7.97
C ASP A 451 -3.74 -3.18 -8.84
N LYS A 452 -4.14 -4.32 -8.25
CA LYS A 452 -4.88 -5.40 -8.93
C LYS A 452 -4.22 -5.87 -10.24
N ASP A 453 -2.89 -5.97 -10.24
CA ASP A 453 -2.10 -6.40 -11.39
C ASP A 453 -2.31 -5.56 -12.67
N LYS A 454 -2.63 -4.26 -12.52
CA LYS A 454 -2.64 -3.32 -13.66
C LYS A 454 -1.25 -3.23 -14.27
N VAL A 455 -1.12 -3.60 -15.54
CA VAL A 455 0.15 -3.56 -16.27
C VAL A 455 0.33 -2.20 -16.93
N THR A 456 1.51 -1.59 -16.82
CA THR A 456 1.88 -0.42 -17.63
C THR A 456 3.29 -0.56 -18.17
N ILE A 457 3.43 -0.51 -19.50
CA ILE A 457 4.74 -0.46 -20.15
C ILE A 457 5.31 0.96 -20.00
N THR A 458 6.59 1.06 -19.69
CA THR A 458 7.34 2.31 -19.45
C THR A 458 8.61 2.39 -20.32
N ASP A 459 9.27 3.55 -20.32
CA ASP A 459 10.61 3.74 -20.93
C ASP A 459 10.71 3.61 -22.47
N PHE A 460 9.81 4.30 -23.17
CA PHE A 460 9.87 4.56 -24.60
C PHE A 460 10.85 5.71 -24.94
N GLY A 461 11.49 5.67 -26.12
CA GLY A 461 12.17 6.86 -26.69
C GLY A 461 13.67 7.03 -26.43
N LEU A 462 14.32 6.10 -25.73
CA LEU A 462 15.80 6.04 -25.62
C LEU A 462 16.40 4.77 -26.25
N ALA A 463 15.55 3.84 -26.70
CA ALA A 463 15.98 2.49 -27.08
C ALA A 463 16.88 2.47 -28.33
N LYS A 464 16.71 3.42 -29.27
CA LYS A 464 17.56 3.52 -30.47
C LYS A 464 19.00 3.95 -30.13
N GLN A 465 19.18 4.78 -29.10
CA GLN A 465 20.50 5.29 -28.65
C GLN A 465 21.31 4.24 -27.86
N LYS A 466 20.63 3.26 -27.25
CA LYS A 466 21.25 2.16 -26.49
C LYS A 466 22.15 1.27 -27.35
N GLN A 467 21.93 1.25 -28.67
CA GLN A 467 22.59 0.34 -29.61
C GLN A 467 23.96 0.83 -30.11
N GLU A 468 24.25 2.13 -30.06
CA GLU A 468 25.45 2.65 -30.73
C GLU A 468 26.73 2.59 -29.87
N ASN A 469 26.68 2.61 -28.53
CA ASN A 469 27.89 2.58 -27.67
C ASN A 469 27.64 2.23 -26.18
N SER A 470 27.25 1.00 -25.81
CA SER A 470 27.09 0.63 -24.38
C SER A 470 28.26 -0.19 -23.81
N LYS A 471 28.74 0.20 -22.61
CA LYS A 471 29.81 -0.48 -21.85
C LYS A 471 29.36 -1.85 -21.35
N LEU A 472 30.30 -2.81 -21.38
CA LEU A 472 30.18 -4.26 -21.09
C LEU A 472 29.29 -4.68 -19.91
N ALA A 473 29.26 -3.93 -18.79
CA ALA A 473 28.47 -4.32 -17.61
C ALA A 473 26.95 -4.09 -17.75
N SER A 474 26.53 -3.12 -18.59
CA SER A 474 25.09 -2.84 -18.85
C SER A 474 24.47 -3.72 -19.94
N VAL A 475 25.33 -4.42 -20.71
CA VAL A 475 24.97 -5.29 -21.84
C VAL A 475 24.36 -6.61 -21.35
N VAL A 476 24.87 -7.16 -20.23
CA VAL A 476 24.50 -8.49 -19.73
C VAL A 476 23.04 -8.58 -19.27
N GLY A 477 22.47 -7.52 -18.69
CA GLY A 477 21.07 -7.51 -18.24
C GLY A 477 20.04 -7.34 -19.36
N THR A 478 20.41 -6.65 -20.45
CA THR A 478 19.52 -6.37 -21.58
C THR A 478 19.49 -7.53 -22.59
N ILE A 479 20.62 -8.23 -22.74
CA ILE A 479 20.74 -9.32 -23.72
C ILE A 479 19.87 -10.54 -23.38
N LEU A 480 19.50 -10.75 -22.11
CA LEU A 480 18.67 -11.89 -21.67
C LEU A 480 17.28 -11.92 -22.33
N TYR A 481 16.79 -10.75 -22.77
CA TYR A 481 15.49 -10.58 -23.45
C TYR A 481 15.65 -10.22 -24.93
N SER A 482 16.90 -10.18 -25.43
CA SER A 482 17.18 -9.88 -26.84
C SER A 482 16.92 -11.08 -27.73
N CYS A 483 16.33 -10.82 -28.89
CA CYS A 483 16.06 -11.83 -29.91
C CYS A 483 17.32 -12.21 -30.71
N PRO A 484 17.32 -13.37 -31.40
CA PRO A 484 18.46 -13.83 -32.21
C PRO A 484 18.97 -12.81 -33.22
N GLU A 485 18.08 -12.13 -33.93
CA GLU A 485 18.44 -11.12 -34.94
C GLU A 485 19.17 -9.92 -34.32
N VAL A 486 18.79 -9.49 -33.11
CA VAL A 486 19.51 -8.42 -32.40
C VAL A 486 20.91 -8.90 -31.98
N VAL A 487 21.04 -10.14 -31.49
CA VAL A 487 22.34 -10.73 -31.12
C VAL A 487 23.26 -10.88 -32.34
N LYS A 488 22.70 -11.17 -33.52
CA LYS A 488 23.41 -11.27 -34.80
C LYS A 488 23.67 -9.92 -35.47
N SER A 489 23.20 -8.81 -34.89
CA SER A 489 23.27 -7.47 -35.51
C SER A 489 22.53 -7.38 -36.86
N GLU A 490 21.44 -8.13 -37.00
CA GLU A 490 20.55 -8.11 -38.16
C GLU A 490 19.43 -7.06 -37.98
N PRO A 491 18.81 -6.58 -39.07
CA PRO A 491 17.62 -5.73 -38.98
C PRO A 491 16.50 -6.43 -38.22
N TYR A 492 15.82 -5.69 -37.35
CA TYR A 492 14.77 -6.23 -36.51
C TYR A 492 13.56 -5.28 -36.47
N GLY A 493 12.38 -5.84 -36.21
CA GLY A 493 11.11 -5.13 -36.22
C GLY A 493 10.25 -5.44 -34.99
N GLU A 494 8.94 -5.33 -35.13
CA GLU A 494 7.97 -5.58 -34.05
C GLU A 494 8.06 -7.00 -33.44
N LYS A 495 8.52 -7.99 -34.21
CA LYS A 495 8.74 -9.38 -33.78
C LYS A 495 9.82 -9.51 -32.69
N ALA A 496 10.70 -8.52 -32.54
CA ALA A 496 11.66 -8.49 -31.44
C ALA A 496 10.97 -8.29 -30.09
N ASP A 497 9.94 -7.45 -30.03
CA ASP A 497 9.15 -7.25 -28.81
C ASP A 497 8.33 -8.52 -28.47
N VAL A 498 7.90 -9.28 -29.48
CA VAL A 498 7.21 -10.58 -29.27
C VAL A 498 8.14 -11.60 -28.61
N TRP A 499 9.40 -11.66 -29.03
CA TRP A 499 10.41 -12.51 -28.38
C TRP A 499 10.60 -12.10 -26.91
N ALA A 500 10.79 -10.80 -26.66
CA ALA A 500 10.95 -10.27 -25.31
C ALA A 500 9.72 -10.56 -24.42
N ALA A 501 8.50 -10.42 -24.96
CA ALA A 501 7.28 -10.82 -24.28
C ALA A 501 7.25 -12.33 -23.97
N GLY A 502 7.72 -13.18 -24.88
CA GLY A 502 7.92 -14.62 -24.64
C GLY A 502 8.89 -14.91 -23.50
N CYS A 503 10.00 -14.18 -23.41
CA CYS A 503 10.93 -14.29 -22.29
C CYS A 503 10.29 -13.87 -20.96
N ILE A 504 9.49 -12.79 -20.96
CA ILE A 504 8.74 -12.34 -19.78
C ILE A 504 7.70 -13.39 -19.36
N LEU A 505 6.97 -13.99 -20.30
CA LEU A 505 6.01 -15.06 -20.03
C LEU A 505 6.69 -16.29 -19.41
N TYR A 506 7.82 -16.71 -19.97
CA TYR A 506 8.62 -17.79 -19.41
C TYR A 506 9.06 -17.47 -17.98
N GLN A 507 9.55 -16.26 -17.74
CA GLN A 507 10.02 -15.86 -16.42
C GLN A 507 8.90 -15.71 -15.40
N MET A 508 7.68 -15.34 -15.82
CA MET A 508 6.50 -15.42 -14.93
C MET A 508 6.22 -16.87 -14.52
N ALA A 509 6.39 -17.84 -15.42
CA ALA A 509 6.15 -19.26 -15.14
C ALA A 509 7.25 -19.89 -14.26
N THR A 510 8.52 -19.55 -14.46
CA THR A 510 9.65 -20.25 -13.81
C THR A 510 10.37 -19.42 -12.75
N LEU A 511 10.04 -18.13 -12.64
CA LEU A 511 10.77 -17.08 -11.90
C LEU A 511 12.23 -16.90 -12.34
N ASN A 512 12.68 -17.58 -13.41
CA ASN A 512 14.03 -17.50 -13.94
C ASN A 512 13.99 -17.07 -15.42
N PRO A 513 14.97 -16.29 -15.91
CA PRO A 513 15.03 -15.95 -17.33
C PRO A 513 15.27 -17.23 -18.16
N PRO A 514 14.75 -17.32 -19.39
CA PRO A 514 14.92 -18.51 -20.24
C PRO A 514 16.38 -18.75 -20.62
N PHE A 515 17.11 -17.67 -20.87
CA PHE A 515 18.51 -17.72 -21.27
C PHE A 515 19.37 -17.15 -20.16
N TYR A 516 20.28 -17.95 -19.64
CA TYR A 516 21.29 -17.51 -18.68
C TYR A 516 22.59 -18.30 -18.87
N SER A 517 23.72 -17.59 -18.81
CA SER A 517 25.06 -18.16 -18.79
C SER A 517 26.02 -17.13 -18.22
N THR A 518 27.06 -17.59 -17.51
CA THR A 518 28.17 -16.74 -17.06
C THR A 518 29.12 -16.38 -18.19
N ASN A 519 29.05 -17.10 -19.32
CA ASN A 519 29.84 -16.84 -20.52
C ASN A 519 28.98 -16.21 -21.63
N MET A 520 29.41 -15.04 -22.13
CA MET A 520 28.66 -14.29 -23.13
C MET A 520 28.45 -15.00 -24.46
N LEU A 521 29.46 -15.74 -24.94
CA LEU A 521 29.33 -16.50 -26.18
C LEU A 521 28.34 -17.67 -26.00
N SER A 522 28.40 -18.35 -24.86
CA SER A 522 27.42 -19.39 -24.51
C SER A 522 26.01 -18.84 -24.41
N LEU A 523 25.83 -17.64 -23.82
CA LEU A 523 24.54 -16.96 -23.77
C LEU A 523 24.02 -16.64 -25.18
N ALA A 524 24.86 -16.08 -26.04
CA ALA A 524 24.52 -15.80 -27.43
C ALA A 524 24.11 -17.07 -28.19
N THR A 525 24.86 -18.17 -28.04
CA THR A 525 24.52 -19.47 -28.66
C THR A 525 23.16 -20.00 -28.18
N LYS A 526 22.88 -19.90 -26.87
CA LYS A 526 21.58 -20.31 -26.32
C LYS A 526 20.43 -19.47 -26.88
N ILE A 527 20.60 -18.15 -26.97
CA ILE A 527 19.59 -17.24 -27.53
C ILE A 527 19.35 -17.58 -29.01
N VAL A 528 20.42 -17.66 -29.81
CA VAL A 528 20.33 -17.93 -31.26
C VAL A 528 19.69 -19.28 -31.55
N GLY A 529 19.95 -20.29 -30.71
CA GLY A 529 19.34 -21.62 -30.83
C GLY A 529 17.99 -21.78 -30.12
N ALA A 530 17.49 -20.76 -29.42
CA ALA A 530 16.36 -20.86 -28.47
C ALA A 530 16.46 -22.07 -27.52
N VAL A 531 17.65 -22.29 -26.94
CA VAL A 531 17.90 -23.39 -25.99
C VAL A 531 17.66 -22.90 -24.56
N TYR A 532 16.57 -23.38 -23.95
CA TYR A 532 16.17 -23.08 -22.57
C TYR A 532 15.51 -24.30 -21.91
N GLU A 533 15.53 -24.36 -20.58
CA GLU A 533 14.88 -25.42 -19.79
C GLU A 533 13.35 -25.36 -19.98
N PRO A 534 12.65 -26.48 -20.21
CA PRO A 534 11.19 -26.46 -20.32
C PRO A 534 10.53 -26.04 -19.00
N VAL A 535 9.31 -25.51 -19.11
CA VAL A 535 8.47 -25.27 -17.92
C VAL A 535 8.18 -26.63 -17.26
N PRO A 536 8.31 -26.78 -15.93
CA PRO A 536 8.05 -28.04 -15.25
C PRO A 536 6.67 -28.63 -15.58
N GLU A 537 6.62 -29.93 -15.86
CA GLU A 537 5.38 -30.64 -16.20
C GLU A 537 4.37 -30.57 -15.05
N GLY A 538 3.09 -30.39 -15.39
CA GLY A 538 1.99 -30.33 -14.42
C GLY A 538 1.88 -29.02 -13.63
N LEU A 539 2.80 -28.06 -13.81
CA LEU A 539 2.75 -26.77 -13.11
C LEU A 539 1.67 -25.83 -13.70
N TYR A 540 1.53 -25.84 -15.02
CA TYR A 540 0.56 -25.02 -15.76
C TYR A 540 -0.06 -25.84 -16.90
N SER A 541 -1.18 -25.37 -17.45
CA SER A 541 -1.76 -25.95 -18.66
C SER A 541 -0.78 -25.86 -19.84
N GLU A 542 -0.90 -26.78 -20.80
CA GLU A 542 -0.08 -26.81 -22.03
C GLU A 542 -0.11 -25.51 -22.83
N LYS A 543 -1.11 -24.64 -22.60
CA LYS A 543 -1.22 -23.35 -23.26
C LYS A 543 -0.07 -22.41 -22.90
N VAL A 544 0.43 -22.45 -21.65
CA VAL A 544 1.57 -21.63 -21.21
C VAL A 544 2.86 -22.00 -21.95
N PRO A 545 3.38 -23.25 -21.87
CA PRO A 545 4.59 -23.65 -22.58
C PRO A 545 4.43 -23.57 -24.10
N PHE A 546 3.24 -23.85 -24.64
CA PHE A 546 2.97 -23.69 -26.07
C PHE A 546 3.12 -22.23 -26.52
N THR A 547 2.52 -21.28 -25.79
CA THR A 547 2.61 -19.85 -26.14
C THR A 547 4.04 -19.34 -26.02
N ILE A 548 4.77 -19.75 -24.97
CA ILE A 548 6.20 -19.44 -24.81
C ILE A 548 6.99 -19.93 -26.03
N LYS A 549 6.82 -21.20 -26.41
CA LYS A 549 7.53 -21.80 -27.55
C LYS A 549 7.23 -21.08 -28.87
N ARG A 550 5.98 -20.62 -29.08
CA ARG A 550 5.62 -19.83 -30.26
C ARG A 550 6.32 -18.47 -30.27
N CYS A 551 6.32 -17.75 -29.16
CA CYS A 551 7.01 -16.45 -29.04
C CYS A 551 8.53 -16.58 -29.18
N LEU A 552 9.13 -17.65 -28.64
CA LEU A 552 10.57 -17.94 -28.68
C LEU A 552 10.99 -18.72 -29.93
N THR A 553 10.31 -18.49 -31.07
CA THR A 553 10.73 -19.04 -32.37
C THR A 553 11.97 -18.29 -32.86
N PRO A 554 13.12 -18.96 -33.12
CA PRO A 554 14.36 -18.29 -33.51
C PRO A 554 14.25 -17.49 -34.80
N ASP A 555 13.63 -18.09 -35.82
CA ASP A 555 13.40 -17.46 -37.12
C ASP A 555 12.34 -16.34 -36.99
N ALA A 556 12.73 -15.11 -37.29
CA ALA A 556 11.88 -13.92 -37.14
C ALA A 556 10.67 -13.93 -38.10
N GLU A 557 10.80 -14.57 -39.27
CA GLU A 557 9.70 -14.68 -40.24
C GLU A 557 8.67 -15.70 -39.78
N ALA A 558 9.11 -16.85 -39.24
CA ALA A 558 8.22 -17.87 -38.68
C ALA A 558 7.66 -17.51 -37.28
N ARG A 559 8.29 -16.57 -36.57
CA ARG A 559 7.82 -16.07 -35.27
C ARG A 559 6.49 -15.34 -35.46
N PRO A 560 5.45 -15.61 -34.64
CA PRO A 560 4.17 -14.94 -34.80
C PRO A 560 4.27 -13.44 -34.53
N ASP A 561 3.40 -12.65 -35.16
CA ASP A 561 3.16 -11.27 -34.77
C ASP A 561 2.27 -11.18 -33.53
N ILE A 562 2.10 -9.98 -32.98
CA ILE A 562 1.32 -9.82 -31.75
C ILE A 562 -0.17 -10.13 -31.92
N VAL A 563 -0.71 -10.03 -33.13
CA VAL A 563 -2.12 -10.37 -33.45
C VAL A 563 -2.28 -11.89 -33.52
N GLU A 564 -1.32 -12.59 -34.12
CA GLU A 564 -1.26 -14.05 -34.12
C GLU A 564 -1.12 -14.60 -32.70
N VAL A 565 -0.24 -14.02 -31.87
CA VAL A 565 -0.13 -14.38 -30.44
C VAL A 565 -1.46 -14.17 -29.72
N SER A 566 -2.12 -13.02 -29.94
CA SER A 566 -3.43 -12.73 -29.34
C SER A 566 -4.50 -13.75 -29.77
N SER A 567 -4.42 -14.26 -31.00
CA SER A 567 -5.33 -15.27 -31.52
C SER A 567 -5.18 -16.61 -30.80
N LEU A 568 -3.94 -17.00 -30.43
CA LEU A 568 -3.67 -18.20 -29.62
C LEU A 568 -4.29 -18.14 -28.22
N LEU A 569 -4.57 -16.93 -27.73
CA LEU A 569 -5.10 -16.64 -26.40
C LEU A 569 -6.57 -16.22 -26.42
N SER A 570 -7.24 -16.28 -27.57
CA SER A 570 -8.62 -15.79 -27.74
C SER A 570 -9.61 -16.41 -26.75
N ASP A 571 -9.50 -17.71 -26.47
CA ASP A 571 -10.32 -18.43 -25.48
C ASP A 571 -10.09 -17.93 -24.05
N VAL A 572 -8.85 -17.61 -23.70
CA VAL A 572 -8.49 -17.05 -22.39
C VAL A 572 -8.95 -15.59 -22.28
N MET A 573 -8.77 -14.80 -23.34
CA MET A 573 -9.22 -13.41 -23.42
C MET A 573 -10.74 -13.27 -23.30
N MET A 574 -11.51 -14.20 -23.87
CA MET A 574 -12.97 -14.22 -23.70
C MET A 574 -13.37 -14.44 -22.23
N LYS A 575 -12.77 -15.41 -21.54
CA LYS A 575 -13.00 -15.63 -20.10
C LYS A 575 -12.62 -14.39 -19.27
N TYR A 576 -11.50 -13.77 -19.61
CA TYR A 576 -11.06 -12.54 -18.96
C TYR A 576 -12.07 -11.39 -19.15
N LEU A 577 -12.63 -11.25 -20.35
CA LEU A 577 -13.64 -10.25 -20.66
C LEU A 577 -14.95 -10.48 -19.89
N ASP A 578 -15.36 -11.74 -19.69
CA ASP A 578 -16.55 -12.08 -18.88
C ASP A 578 -16.37 -11.65 -17.41
N VAL A 579 -15.18 -11.90 -16.85
CA VAL A 579 -14.83 -11.49 -15.47
C VAL A 579 -14.81 -9.96 -15.35
N LEU A 580 -14.22 -9.25 -16.32
CA LEU A 580 -14.22 -7.79 -16.36
C LEU A 580 -15.64 -7.23 -16.46
N SER A 581 -16.48 -7.81 -17.32
CA SER A 581 -17.87 -7.38 -17.52
C SER A 581 -18.69 -7.56 -16.24
N THR A 582 -18.52 -8.69 -15.55
CA THR A 582 -19.17 -8.96 -14.26
C THR A 582 -18.70 -7.98 -13.18
N SER A 583 -17.41 -7.69 -13.16
CA SER A 583 -16.82 -6.72 -12.22
C SER A 583 -17.33 -5.30 -12.48
N HIS A 584 -17.42 -4.90 -13.75
CA HIS A 584 -17.98 -3.61 -14.17
C HIS A 584 -19.43 -3.46 -13.71
N LEU A 585 -20.28 -4.45 -14.00
CA LEU A 585 -21.69 -4.44 -13.57
C LEU A 585 -21.83 -4.36 -12.05
N THR A 586 -20.94 -5.03 -11.31
CA THR A 586 -20.91 -4.97 -9.84
C THR A 586 -20.52 -3.59 -9.34
N LEU A 587 -19.52 -2.96 -9.97
CA LEU A 587 -19.09 -1.59 -9.65
C LEU A 587 -20.18 -0.57 -9.97
N GLU A 588 -20.88 -0.70 -11.09
CA GLU A 588 -22.03 0.15 -11.44
C GLU A 588 -23.14 0.05 -10.39
N LYS A 589 -23.52 -1.18 -10.00
CA LYS A 589 -24.51 -1.40 -8.93
C LYS A 589 -24.06 -0.79 -7.59
N LYS A 590 -22.76 -0.88 -7.25
CA LYS A 590 -22.22 -0.24 -6.05
C LYS A 590 -22.29 1.28 -6.15
N LEU A 591 -21.88 1.85 -7.29
CA LEU A 591 -21.96 3.29 -7.54
C LEU A 591 -23.40 3.81 -7.42
N ASP A 592 -24.38 3.08 -7.94
CA ASP A 592 -25.79 3.45 -7.82
C ASP A 592 -26.31 3.38 -6.39
N ARG A 593 -25.89 2.38 -5.61
CA ARG A 593 -26.19 2.32 -4.17
C ARG A 593 -25.59 3.50 -3.42
N GLU A 594 -24.33 3.83 -3.70
CA GLU A 594 -23.66 4.99 -3.11
C GLU A 594 -24.36 6.29 -3.48
N ARG A 595 -24.73 6.50 -4.76
CA ARG A 595 -25.52 7.66 -5.18
C ARG A 595 -26.83 7.80 -4.41
N ARG A 596 -27.56 6.69 -4.23
CA ARG A 596 -28.80 6.67 -3.43
C ARG A 596 -28.55 6.99 -1.96
N ARG A 597 -27.46 6.46 -1.38
CA ARG A 597 -27.02 6.78 0.00
C ARG A 597 -26.72 8.27 0.14
N THR A 598 -25.86 8.82 -0.73
CA THR A 598 -25.52 10.25 -0.72
C THR A 598 -26.75 11.14 -0.89
N GLN A 599 -27.68 10.76 -1.77
CA GLN A 599 -28.93 11.48 -1.97
C GLN A 599 -29.83 11.44 -0.73
N LYS A 600 -29.91 10.28 -0.06
CA LYS A 600 -30.65 10.13 1.20
C LYS A 600 -30.03 10.98 2.32
N TYR A 601 -28.71 10.93 2.50
CA TYR A 601 -28.02 11.78 3.46
C TYR A 601 -28.21 13.27 3.18
N PHE A 602 -28.15 13.68 1.92
CA PHE A 602 -28.44 15.05 1.52
C PHE A 602 -29.87 15.46 1.89
N MET A 603 -30.85 14.60 1.63
CA MET A 603 -32.25 14.84 2.00
C MET A 603 -32.47 14.90 3.52
N GLU A 604 -31.85 14.01 4.28
CA GLU A 604 -31.93 13.99 5.75
C GLU A 604 -31.24 15.19 6.39
N ALA A 605 -30.06 15.58 5.90
CA ALA A 605 -29.37 16.80 6.34
C ALA A 605 -30.24 18.05 6.10
N ASN A 606 -30.88 18.13 4.93
CA ASN A 606 -31.81 19.22 4.64
C ASN A 606 -33.05 19.19 5.53
N ARG A 607 -33.61 17.99 5.79
CA ARG A 607 -34.75 17.83 6.69
C ARG A 607 -34.40 18.24 8.11
N ASN A 608 -33.23 17.88 8.61
CA ASN A 608 -32.73 18.28 9.92
C ASN A 608 -32.50 19.79 9.97
N ALA A 609 -31.91 20.41 8.94
CA ALA A 609 -31.75 21.86 8.86
C ALA A 609 -33.10 22.61 8.89
N VAL A 610 -34.11 22.12 8.18
CA VAL A 610 -35.47 22.66 8.21
C VAL A 610 -36.11 22.48 9.59
N THR A 611 -35.87 21.34 10.25
CA THR A 611 -36.40 21.05 11.59
C THR A 611 -35.74 21.94 12.66
N TYR A 612 -34.43 22.18 12.56
CA TYR A 612 -33.70 23.13 13.40
C TYR A 612 -34.21 24.57 13.22
N HIS A 613 -34.44 24.99 11.97
CA HIS A 613 -35.04 26.30 11.70
C HIS A 613 -36.46 26.42 12.27
N HIS A 614 -37.26 25.36 12.22
CA HIS A 614 -38.60 25.34 12.77
C HIS A 614 -38.60 25.34 14.32
N GLN A 615 -37.65 24.65 14.96
CA GLN A 615 -37.47 24.68 16.42
C GLN A 615 -36.96 26.03 16.92
N LEU A 616 -36.02 26.66 16.21
CA LEU A 616 -35.57 28.02 16.50
C LEU A 616 -36.69 29.05 16.35
N SER A 617 -37.55 28.89 15.34
CA SER A 617 -38.76 29.70 15.16
C SER A 617 -39.74 29.55 16.32
N LEU A 618 -39.92 28.33 16.84
CA LEU A 618 -40.82 28.04 17.96
C LEU A 618 -40.26 28.52 19.31
N LEU A 619 -38.93 28.60 19.46
CA LEU A 619 -38.27 29.16 20.65
C LEU A 619 -38.22 30.70 20.63
N SER A 620 -38.52 31.32 19.49
CA SER A 620 -38.57 32.79 19.32
C SER A 620 -39.96 33.40 19.45
N GLN A 621 -40.99 32.58 19.68
CA GLN A 621 -42.36 32.96 20.04
C GLN A 621 -42.58 32.65 21.52
#